data_AF-A0A512A966-F1
#
_entry.id   AF-A0A512A966-F1
#
_cell.length_a   1.000
_cell.length_b   1.000
_cell.length_c   1.000
_cell.angle_alpha   90.00
_cell.angle_beta   90.00
_cell.angle_gamma   90.00
#
_symmetry.space_group_name_H-M   'P 1'
#
loop_
_entity.id
_entity.type
_entity.pdbx_description
1 polymer ?
#
loop_
_entity_poly.entity_id
_entity_poly.type
_entity_poly.pdbx_seq_one_letter_code
_entity_poly.pdbx_strand_id
1 'polypeptide(L)'
;MKKIILSLFTLLIAVLCAFGFLRYRDYDSLKNPIDEIYYASVHYKNILGLPVMSRIIESNTAYVGEPAWINYHREKPSLADDEDLQLYINSDGLLAVLYSKKLSGETYLNIDYVYEEGFVKQNVSIAFSNVSDFTVQAFINESKNRGYVRTADEIYRSLRGGEPLRKSLVSKEEILDYLKDYDIDQTWLAEKSDQILYTYFLDIWFKEGSQRYSKENMGDLKVKYSDTIGKE
;
A
#
# COMPACT_ATOMS: atom_id res chain seq x y z
N MET A 1 45.15 16.65 -28.83
CA MET A 1 43.82 16.01 -29.02
C MET A 1 43.74 14.58 -28.50
N LYS A 2 44.58 13.63 -28.94
CA LYS A 2 44.47 12.20 -28.56
C LYS A 2 44.49 11.92 -27.04
N LYS A 3 45.37 12.61 -26.29
CA LYS A 3 45.42 12.53 -24.81
C LYS A 3 44.20 13.14 -24.11
N ILE A 4 43.65 14.22 -24.65
CA ILE A 4 42.44 14.88 -24.12
C ILE A 4 41.22 13.98 -24.32
N ILE A 5 41.08 13.39 -25.52
CA ILE A 5 40.00 12.43 -25.83
C ILE A 5 40.09 11.20 -24.94
N LEU A 6 41.30 10.63 -24.75
CA LEU A 6 41.51 9.49 -23.86
C LEU A 6 41.17 9.84 -22.41
N SER A 7 41.57 11.01 -21.93
CA SER A 7 41.23 11.49 -20.58
C SER A 7 39.73 11.68 -20.38
N LEU A 8 39.02 12.23 -21.37
CA LEU A 8 37.57 12.39 -21.34
C LEU A 8 36.86 11.03 -21.36
N PHE A 9 37.37 10.08 -22.13
CA PHE A 9 36.83 8.72 -22.18
C PHE A 9 37.02 7.97 -20.86
N THR A 10 38.19 8.08 -20.22
CA THR A 10 38.44 7.51 -18.90
C THR A 10 37.55 8.16 -17.83
N LEU A 11 37.36 9.48 -17.89
CA LEU A 11 36.45 10.18 -16.98
C LEU A 11 35.00 9.71 -17.17
N LEU A 12 34.55 9.54 -18.41
CA LEU A 12 33.22 9.03 -18.72
C LEU A 12 33.02 7.61 -18.15
N ILE A 13 33.98 6.71 -18.33
CA ILE A 13 33.94 5.36 -17.76
C ILE A 13 33.87 5.42 -16.23
N ALA A 14 34.70 6.24 -15.58
CA ALA A 14 34.69 6.38 -14.13
C ALA A 14 33.33 6.87 -13.61
N VAL A 15 32.71 7.84 -14.29
CA VAL A 15 31.36 8.34 -13.97
C VAL A 15 30.31 7.25 -14.16
N LEU A 16 30.37 6.48 -15.25
CA LEU A 16 29.44 5.36 -15.49
C LEU A 16 29.57 4.25 -14.45
N CYS A 17 30.80 3.88 -14.05
CA CYS A 17 31.04 2.90 -13.01
C CYS A 17 30.52 3.39 -11.65
N ALA A 18 30.78 4.65 -11.29
CA ALA A 18 30.27 5.24 -10.06
C ALA A 18 28.73 5.28 -10.05
N PHE A 19 28.12 5.67 -11.16
CA PHE A 19 26.67 5.67 -11.32
C PHE A 19 26.07 4.26 -11.22
N GLY A 20 26.70 3.27 -11.87
CA GLY A 20 26.31 1.86 -11.77
C GLY A 20 26.42 1.31 -10.35
N PHE A 21 27.48 1.66 -9.62
CA PHE A 21 27.66 1.28 -8.22
C PHE A 21 26.57 1.88 -7.32
N LEU A 22 26.23 3.17 -7.50
CA LEU A 22 25.16 3.82 -6.77
C LEU A 22 23.81 3.15 -7.03
N ARG A 23 23.47 2.88 -8.30
CA ARG A 23 22.27 2.13 -8.66
C ARG A 23 22.23 0.75 -8.02
N TYR A 24 23.34 0.02 -8.08
CA TYR A 24 23.43 -1.31 -7.49
C TYR A 24 23.18 -1.27 -5.98
N ARG A 25 23.84 -0.34 -5.27
CA ARG A 25 23.68 -0.19 -3.82
C ARG A 25 22.25 0.19 -3.42
N ASP A 26 21.66 1.14 -4.13
CA ASP A 26 20.29 1.60 -3.83
C ASP A 26 19.24 0.56 -4.21
N TYR A 27 19.51 -0.32 -5.17
CA TYR A 27 18.63 -1.44 -5.49
C TYR A 27 18.80 -2.61 -4.50
N ASP A 28 20.03 -2.86 -4.02
CA ASP A 28 20.31 -3.88 -3.02
C ASP A 28 19.70 -3.54 -1.64
N SER A 29 19.44 -2.26 -1.35
CA SER A 29 18.74 -1.84 -0.13
C SER A 29 17.26 -2.19 -0.12
N LEU A 30 16.65 -2.39 -1.29
CA LEU A 30 15.26 -2.85 -1.42
C LEU A 30 15.24 -4.35 -1.09
N LYS A 31 14.60 -4.74 0.01
CA LYS A 31 14.67 -6.10 0.55
C LYS A 31 13.48 -6.96 0.14
N ASN A 32 12.39 -6.34 -0.28
CA ASN A 32 11.16 -7.02 -0.66
C ASN A 32 10.42 -6.23 -1.77
N PRO A 33 9.37 -6.80 -2.41
CA PRO A 33 8.66 -6.09 -3.49
C PRO A 33 7.95 -4.82 -3.06
N ILE A 34 7.55 -4.68 -1.80
CA ILE A 34 6.92 -3.45 -1.32
C ILE A 34 7.95 -2.31 -1.23
N ASP A 35 9.20 -2.62 -0.89
CA ASP A 35 10.30 -1.64 -0.98
C ASP A 35 10.49 -1.13 -2.41
N GLU A 36 10.39 -2.00 -3.43
CA GLU A 36 10.46 -1.57 -4.82
C GLU A 36 9.30 -0.65 -5.20
N ILE A 37 8.07 -1.04 -4.86
CA ILE A 37 6.87 -0.27 -5.12
C ILE A 37 6.98 1.11 -4.45
N TYR A 38 7.36 1.12 -3.17
CA TYR A 38 7.54 2.34 -2.39
C TYR A 38 8.63 3.22 -3.01
N TYR A 39 9.81 2.66 -3.27
CA TYR A 39 10.93 3.38 -3.88
C TYR A 39 10.51 4.04 -5.20
N ALA A 40 9.88 3.26 -6.09
CA ALA A 40 9.44 3.72 -7.40
C ALA A 40 8.36 4.80 -7.32
N SER A 41 7.56 4.77 -6.25
CA SER A 41 6.49 5.73 -6.03
C SER A 41 7.00 7.04 -5.42
N VAL A 42 7.93 7.01 -4.47
CA VAL A 42 8.33 8.23 -3.73
C VAL A 42 9.59 8.90 -4.25
N HIS A 43 10.49 8.19 -4.92
CA HIS A 43 11.74 8.78 -5.40
C HIS A 43 11.56 9.44 -6.77
N TYR A 44 11.49 10.77 -6.78
CA TYR A 44 11.36 11.57 -8.02
C TYR A 44 12.43 11.24 -9.06
N LYS A 45 13.69 11.11 -8.62
CA LYS A 45 14.80 10.63 -9.46
C LYS A 45 14.95 9.13 -9.22
N ASN A 46 13.98 8.36 -9.69
CA ASN A 46 14.02 6.91 -9.73
C ASN A 46 15.16 6.45 -10.65
N ILE A 47 16.39 6.44 -10.10
CA ILE A 47 17.60 6.08 -10.85
C ILE A 47 17.58 4.62 -11.31
N LEU A 48 16.72 3.81 -10.68
CA LEU A 48 16.51 2.40 -10.99
C LEU A 48 15.62 2.20 -12.23
N GLY A 49 14.92 3.24 -12.67
CA GLY A 49 14.04 3.16 -13.83
C GLY A 49 12.86 2.22 -13.61
N LEU A 50 12.45 2.01 -12.36
CA LEU A 50 11.25 1.24 -12.04
C LEU A 50 10.00 2.02 -12.50
N PRO A 51 8.95 1.37 -13.01
CA PRO A 51 7.70 2.06 -13.30
C PRO A 51 6.99 2.47 -12.00
N VAL A 52 6.14 3.50 -12.08
CA VAL A 52 5.41 4.01 -10.91
C VAL A 52 4.09 3.23 -10.77
N MET A 53 3.80 2.71 -9.58
CA MET A 53 2.62 1.87 -9.34
C MET A 53 1.30 2.55 -9.74
N SER A 54 1.14 3.84 -9.47
CA SER A 54 -0.04 4.62 -9.89
C SER A 54 -0.32 4.55 -11.40
N ARG A 55 0.73 4.47 -12.24
CA ARG A 55 0.58 4.32 -13.69
C ARG A 55 0.21 2.89 -14.08
N ILE A 56 0.78 1.90 -13.38
CA ILE A 56 0.50 0.48 -13.63
C ILE A 56 -0.97 0.17 -13.32
N ILE A 57 -1.51 0.70 -12.23
CA ILE A 57 -2.93 0.53 -11.86
C ILE A 57 -3.87 1.54 -12.55
N GLU A 58 -3.33 2.29 -13.53
CA GLU A 58 -4.01 3.31 -14.34
C GLU A 58 -4.74 4.37 -13.50
N SER A 59 -4.25 4.65 -12.30
CA SER A 59 -4.89 5.59 -11.39
C SER A 59 -4.98 6.99 -11.99
N ASN A 60 -6.10 7.66 -11.71
CA ASN A 60 -6.31 9.06 -12.03
C ASN A 60 -5.40 10.01 -11.21
N THR A 61 -4.68 9.48 -10.21
CA THR A 61 -3.76 10.24 -9.35
C THR A 61 -2.32 9.79 -9.60
N ALA A 62 -1.51 10.64 -10.23
CA ALA A 62 -0.07 10.43 -10.35
C ALA A 62 0.64 10.90 -9.07
N TYR A 63 1.33 10.00 -8.37
CA TYR A 63 2.09 10.36 -7.16
C TYR A 63 3.51 10.84 -7.50
N VAL A 64 3.89 12.02 -7.00
CA VAL A 64 5.28 12.41 -6.70
C VAL A 64 5.26 13.41 -5.52
N GLY A 65 5.65 12.96 -4.32
CA GLY A 65 6.15 13.84 -3.24
C GLY A 65 5.19 14.37 -2.17
N GLU A 66 3.87 14.15 -2.27
CA GLU A 66 2.87 14.51 -1.23
C GLU A 66 1.95 13.32 -0.96
N PRO A 67 1.45 13.07 0.26
CA PRO A 67 0.57 11.94 0.58
C PRO A 67 -0.58 11.86 -0.42
N ALA A 68 -0.77 10.69 -1.03
CA ALA A 68 -1.87 10.51 -1.99
C ALA A 68 -2.63 9.21 -1.77
N TRP A 69 -3.94 9.37 -1.91
CA TRP A 69 -4.90 8.28 -2.03
C TRP A 69 -5.04 7.95 -3.51
N ILE A 70 -4.55 6.78 -3.88
CA ILE A 70 -4.43 6.32 -5.26
C ILE A 70 -5.47 5.22 -5.45
N ASN A 71 -6.55 5.56 -6.15
CA ASN A 71 -7.61 4.59 -6.46
C ASN A 71 -7.21 3.76 -7.68
N TYR A 72 -7.56 2.47 -7.67
CA TYR A 72 -7.38 1.58 -8.82
C TYR A 72 -8.40 1.96 -9.91
N HIS A 73 -7.94 2.12 -11.16
CA HIS A 73 -8.84 2.47 -12.28
C HIS A 73 -8.67 1.55 -13.50
N ARG A 74 -7.54 0.86 -13.64
CA ARG A 74 -7.45 -0.33 -14.50
C ARG A 74 -8.61 -1.26 -14.18
N GLU A 75 -9.10 -2.03 -15.18
CA GLU A 75 -10.10 -3.09 -15.01
C GLU A 75 -10.01 -3.63 -13.58
N LYS A 76 -11.01 -3.30 -12.75
CA LYS A 76 -10.95 -3.60 -11.32
C LYS A 76 -10.45 -5.04 -11.22
N PRO A 77 -9.44 -5.37 -10.37
CA PRO A 77 -9.27 -6.78 -9.99
C PRO A 77 -10.66 -7.33 -9.68
N SER A 78 -10.97 -8.60 -9.96
CA SER A 78 -12.34 -9.15 -9.94
C SER A 78 -13.09 -8.92 -8.60
N LEU A 79 -13.52 -7.67 -8.39
CA LEU A 79 -14.11 -7.07 -7.21
C LEU A 79 -15.59 -6.93 -7.54
N ALA A 80 -16.42 -7.29 -6.58
CA ALA A 80 -17.85 -7.07 -6.71
C ALA A 80 -18.18 -5.57 -6.65
N ASP A 81 -19.40 -5.19 -7.04
CA ASP A 81 -19.84 -3.79 -7.06
C ASP A 81 -19.83 -3.14 -5.66
N ASP A 82 -19.93 -3.95 -4.62
CA ASP A 82 -19.88 -3.56 -3.21
C ASP A 82 -18.46 -3.60 -2.61
N GLU A 83 -17.45 -3.91 -3.43
CA GLU A 83 -16.04 -3.99 -3.02
C GLU A 83 -15.21 -2.85 -3.62
N ASP A 84 -14.27 -2.35 -2.83
CA ASP A 84 -13.33 -1.31 -3.23
C ASP A 84 -11.91 -1.63 -2.75
N LEU A 85 -10.92 -1.18 -3.53
CA LEU A 85 -9.51 -1.36 -3.24
C LEU A 85 -8.77 -0.04 -3.51
N GLN A 86 -8.05 0.44 -2.51
CA GLN A 86 -7.30 1.69 -2.57
C GLN A 86 -5.85 1.46 -2.16
N LEU A 87 -4.95 2.26 -2.74
CA LEU A 87 -3.55 2.31 -2.37
C LEU A 87 -3.25 3.69 -1.76
N TYR A 88 -2.74 3.71 -0.54
CA TYR A 88 -2.25 4.92 0.11
C TYR A 88 -0.73 4.87 0.17
N ILE A 89 -0.07 5.97 -0.21
CA ILE A 89 1.38 6.12 -0.10
C ILE A 89 1.68 7.51 0.43
N ASN A 90 2.64 7.60 1.36
CA ASN A 90 3.22 8.87 1.78
C ASN A 90 4.76 8.84 1.68
N SER A 91 5.41 10.00 1.83
CA SER A 91 6.88 10.10 1.80
C SER A 91 7.56 9.70 3.10
N ASP A 92 6.79 9.43 4.17
CA ASP A 92 7.29 9.18 5.52
C ASP A 92 7.58 7.69 5.78
N GLY A 93 7.51 6.85 4.75
CA GLY A 93 7.79 5.41 4.85
C GLY A 93 6.55 4.53 4.98
N LEU A 94 5.35 5.08 4.75
CA LEU A 94 4.09 4.36 4.88
C LEU A 94 3.47 4.09 3.51
N LEU A 95 3.14 2.82 3.29
CA LEU A 95 2.33 2.35 2.17
C LEU A 95 1.20 1.50 2.74
N ALA A 96 -0.03 1.68 2.28
CA ALA A 96 -1.14 0.85 2.70
C ALA A 96 -2.04 0.42 1.54
N VAL A 97 -2.43 -0.85 1.54
CA VAL A 97 -3.43 -1.42 0.64
C VAL A 97 -4.71 -1.60 1.45
N LEU A 98 -5.77 -0.93 1.04
CA LEU A 98 -6.99 -0.79 1.81
C LEU A 98 -8.13 -1.41 1.01
N TYR A 99 -8.63 -2.53 1.50
CA TYR A 99 -9.80 -3.20 0.93
C TYR A 99 -11.02 -2.91 1.79
N SER A 100 -12.14 -2.59 1.15
CA SER A 100 -13.43 -2.50 1.83
C SER A 100 -14.51 -3.28 1.08
N LYS A 101 -15.45 -3.87 1.82
CA LYS A 101 -16.69 -4.46 1.31
C LYS A 101 -17.87 -3.88 2.06
N LYS A 102 -18.83 -3.30 1.33
CA LYS A 102 -20.06 -2.78 1.91
C LYS A 102 -20.96 -3.94 2.34
N LEU A 103 -21.32 -3.97 3.63
CA LEU A 103 -22.18 -5.00 4.20
C LEU A 103 -23.64 -4.56 4.18
N SER A 104 -23.95 -3.45 4.85
CA SER A 104 -25.29 -2.86 4.88
C SER A 104 -25.24 -1.40 5.36
N GLY A 105 -26.12 -0.54 4.84
CA GLY A 105 -26.17 0.87 5.27
C GLY A 105 -24.82 1.57 5.15
N GLU A 106 -24.28 2.05 6.27
CA GLU A 106 -22.92 2.62 6.38
C GLU A 106 -21.93 1.67 7.07
N THR A 107 -22.17 0.36 6.97
CA THR A 107 -21.32 -0.68 7.56
C THR A 107 -20.45 -1.34 6.51
N TYR A 108 -19.16 -1.43 6.78
CA TYR A 108 -18.15 -1.94 5.86
C TYR A 108 -17.21 -2.90 6.57
N LEU A 109 -16.91 -4.02 5.94
CA LEU A 109 -15.77 -4.88 6.29
C LEU A 109 -14.51 -4.27 5.67
N ASN A 110 -13.46 -4.06 6.46
CA ASN A 110 -12.15 -3.63 5.98
C ASN A 110 -11.09 -4.70 6.22
N ILE A 111 -10.20 -4.89 5.24
CA ILE A 111 -9.00 -5.72 5.34
C ILE A 111 -7.82 -4.88 4.83
N ASP A 112 -7.09 -4.30 5.77
CA ASP A 112 -6.05 -3.32 5.48
C ASP A 112 -4.66 -3.94 5.67
N TYR A 113 -3.75 -3.70 4.73
CA TYR A 113 -2.33 -4.04 4.85
C TYR A 113 -1.52 -2.77 4.92
N VAL A 114 -0.82 -2.56 6.04
CA VAL A 114 0.00 -1.38 6.28
C VAL A 114 1.46 -1.80 6.32
N TYR A 115 2.24 -1.27 5.39
CA TYR A 115 3.69 -1.43 5.35
C TYR A 115 4.37 -0.24 6.01
N GLU A 116 5.10 -0.53 7.07
CA GLU A 116 5.86 0.43 7.87
C GLU A 116 7.02 -0.33 8.55
N GLU A 117 8.17 0.32 8.72
CA GLU A 117 9.33 -0.28 9.41
C GLU A 117 9.80 -1.65 8.86
N GLY A 118 9.60 -1.91 7.56
CA GLY A 118 10.10 -3.10 6.89
C GLY A 118 9.24 -4.36 7.04
N PHE A 119 8.01 -4.26 7.56
CA PHE A 119 7.06 -5.36 7.58
C PHE A 119 5.64 -4.89 7.28
N VAL A 120 4.80 -5.82 6.83
CA VAL A 120 3.38 -5.58 6.61
C VAL A 120 2.60 -6.00 7.85
N LYS A 121 1.77 -5.12 8.38
CA LYS A 121 0.77 -5.42 9.40
C LYS A 121 -0.62 -5.44 8.77
N GLN A 122 -1.34 -6.55 8.92
CA GLN A 122 -2.72 -6.64 8.52
C GLN A 122 -3.66 -6.23 9.67
N ASN A 123 -4.73 -5.50 9.34
CA ASN A 123 -5.82 -5.20 10.26
C ASN A 123 -7.16 -5.59 9.61
N VAL A 124 -8.06 -6.17 10.39
CA VAL A 124 -9.42 -6.48 9.96
C VAL A 124 -10.37 -5.75 10.89
N SER A 125 -11.38 -5.07 10.33
CA SER A 125 -12.38 -4.37 11.13
C SER A 125 -13.74 -4.32 10.48
N ILE A 126 -14.79 -4.15 11.29
CA ILE A 126 -16.11 -3.73 10.84
C ILE A 126 -16.28 -2.26 11.18
N ALA A 127 -16.23 -1.39 10.18
CA ALA A 127 -16.42 0.04 10.33
C ALA A 127 -17.88 0.44 10.12
N PHE A 128 -18.35 1.43 10.88
CA PHE A 128 -19.70 2.01 10.75
C PHE A 128 -19.67 3.37 10.04
N SER A 129 -18.74 3.48 9.08
CA SER A 129 -18.57 4.60 8.18
C SER A 129 -17.90 4.11 6.89
N ASN A 130 -18.11 4.83 5.81
CA ASN A 130 -17.41 4.62 4.53
C ASN A 130 -15.92 5.01 4.59
N VAL A 131 -15.45 5.54 5.71
CA VAL A 131 -14.05 5.85 5.99
C VAL A 131 -13.52 4.84 7.01
N SER A 132 -12.43 4.15 6.67
CA SER A 132 -11.80 3.19 7.59
C SER A 132 -11.10 3.90 8.76
N ASP A 133 -11.03 3.24 9.92
CA ASP A 133 -10.29 3.77 11.08
C ASP A 133 -8.81 3.99 10.77
N PHE A 134 -8.21 3.13 9.92
CA PHE A 134 -6.85 3.34 9.42
C PHE A 134 -6.71 4.71 8.75
N THR A 135 -7.64 5.04 7.84
CA THR A 135 -7.65 6.32 7.14
C THR A 135 -7.71 7.47 8.13
N VAL A 136 -8.59 7.38 9.12
CA VAL A 136 -8.71 8.41 10.15
C VAL A 136 -7.40 8.59 10.93
N GLN A 137 -6.77 7.50 11.36
CA GLN A 137 -5.48 7.57 12.07
C GLN A 137 -4.35 8.12 11.19
N ALA A 138 -4.30 7.75 9.91
CA ALA A 138 -3.31 8.27 8.97
C ALA A 138 -3.41 9.80 8.84
N PHE A 139 -4.62 10.34 8.70
CA PHE A 139 -4.85 11.79 8.65
C PHE A 139 -4.55 12.50 9.98
N ILE A 140 -4.82 11.86 11.13
CA ILE A 140 -4.44 12.40 12.45
C ILE A 140 -2.91 12.50 12.56
N ASN A 141 -2.20 11.43 12.20
CA ASN A 141 -0.74 11.39 12.24
C ASN A 141 -0.12 12.42 11.30
N GLU A 142 -0.64 12.53 10.07
CA GLU A 142 -0.21 13.54 9.11
C GLU A 142 -0.43 14.97 9.65
N SER A 143 -1.59 15.23 10.24
CA SER A 143 -1.89 16.53 10.85
C SER A 143 -0.89 16.85 11.96
N LYS A 144 -0.60 15.86 12.82
CA LYS A 144 0.38 15.99 13.91
C LYS A 144 1.78 16.28 13.40
N ASN A 145 2.21 15.61 12.34
CA ASN A 145 3.51 15.86 11.70
C ASN A 145 3.62 17.28 11.13
N ARG A 146 2.49 17.84 10.66
CA ARG A 146 2.38 19.23 10.18
C ARG A 146 2.20 20.27 11.30
N GLY A 147 2.19 19.85 12.58
CA GLY A 147 2.03 20.72 13.74
C GLY A 147 0.58 21.08 14.09
N TYR A 148 -0.40 20.38 13.51
CA TYR A 148 -1.82 20.53 13.80
C TYR A 148 -2.31 19.39 14.69
N VAL A 149 -3.31 19.67 15.52
CA VAL A 149 -4.04 18.63 16.26
C VAL A 149 -5.42 18.54 15.64
N ARG A 150 -5.75 17.39 15.06
CA ARG A 150 -7.10 17.08 14.57
C ARG A 150 -7.68 15.89 15.32
N THR A 151 -8.97 15.93 15.60
CA THR A 151 -9.69 14.79 16.20
C THR A 151 -10.22 13.85 15.14
N ALA A 152 -10.54 12.60 15.54
CA ALA A 152 -11.18 11.63 14.65
C ALA A 152 -12.47 12.21 14.03
N ASP A 153 -13.31 12.88 14.83
CA ASP A 153 -14.58 13.46 14.40
C ASP A 153 -14.39 14.56 13.34
N GLU A 154 -13.31 15.33 13.44
CA GLU A 154 -12.94 16.32 12.42
C GLU A 154 -12.48 15.66 11.12
N ILE A 155 -11.76 14.54 11.20
CA ILE A 155 -11.35 13.78 10.02
C ILE A 155 -12.57 13.17 9.33
N TYR A 156 -13.40 12.44 10.08
CA TYR A 156 -14.63 11.82 9.56
C TYR A 156 -15.46 12.85 8.78
N ARG A 157 -15.83 13.96 9.43
CA ARG A 157 -16.60 15.05 8.81
C ARG A 157 -15.95 15.60 7.55
N SER A 158 -14.62 15.70 7.51
CA SER A 158 -13.90 16.22 6.34
C SER A 158 -13.85 15.25 5.15
N LEU A 159 -13.86 13.94 5.42
CA LEU A 159 -13.77 12.90 4.40
C LEU A 159 -15.15 12.46 3.87
N ARG A 160 -16.19 13.27 4.12
CA ARG A 160 -17.60 13.01 3.77
C ARG A 160 -18.23 11.80 4.48
N GLY A 161 -17.54 11.18 5.45
CA GLY A 161 -18.15 10.24 6.37
C GLY A 161 -18.81 11.02 7.50
N GLY A 162 -20.10 10.82 7.75
CA GLY A 162 -20.65 11.22 9.05
C GLY A 162 -19.82 10.63 10.19
N GLU A 163 -19.86 11.22 11.38
CA GLU A 163 -19.29 10.57 12.56
C GLU A 163 -19.92 9.17 12.69
N PRO A 164 -19.12 8.10 12.81
CA PRO A 164 -19.66 6.76 12.88
C PRO A 164 -20.55 6.65 14.11
N LEU A 165 -21.73 6.02 13.96
CA LEU A 165 -22.70 5.86 15.05
C LEU A 165 -22.13 5.11 16.26
N ARG A 166 -21.06 4.33 16.05
CA ARG A 166 -20.30 3.64 17.07
C ARG A 166 -18.89 3.33 16.57
N LYS A 167 -17.99 3.02 17.50
CA LYS A 167 -16.63 2.55 17.18
C LYS A 167 -16.66 1.27 16.35
N SER A 168 -15.66 1.10 15.49
CA SER A 168 -15.49 -0.12 14.71
C SER A 168 -15.26 -1.34 15.60
N LEU A 169 -15.70 -2.49 15.11
CA LEU A 169 -15.38 -3.78 15.74
C LEU A 169 -14.00 -4.21 15.26
N VAL A 170 -13.13 -4.55 16.22
CA VAL A 170 -11.73 -4.93 15.96
C VAL A 170 -11.34 -6.26 16.61
N SER A 171 -12.17 -6.78 17.52
CA SER A 171 -11.93 -8.08 18.13
C SER A 171 -12.39 -9.20 17.20
N LYS A 172 -11.66 -10.31 17.20
CA LYS A 172 -11.97 -11.47 16.37
C LYS A 172 -13.39 -11.98 16.62
N GLU A 173 -13.77 -12.12 17.88
CA GLU A 173 -15.07 -12.67 18.26
C GLU A 173 -16.21 -11.78 17.80
N GLU A 174 -16.12 -10.45 17.99
CA GLU A 174 -17.15 -9.52 17.53
C GLU A 174 -17.23 -9.44 16.01
N ILE A 175 -16.08 -9.45 15.31
CA ILE A 175 -16.05 -9.42 13.85
C ILE A 175 -16.70 -10.68 13.28
N LEU A 176 -16.26 -11.87 13.74
CA LEU A 176 -16.79 -13.13 13.21
C LEU A 176 -18.26 -13.32 13.56
N ASP A 177 -18.71 -12.86 14.74
CA ASP A 177 -20.13 -12.91 15.09
C ASP A 177 -20.97 -11.99 14.19
N TYR A 178 -20.51 -10.76 13.92
CA TYR A 178 -21.19 -9.82 13.04
C TYR A 178 -21.27 -10.32 11.58
N LEU A 179 -20.23 -11.00 11.11
CA LEU A 179 -20.13 -11.46 9.72
C LEU A 179 -20.96 -12.72 9.42
N LYS A 180 -21.46 -13.44 10.45
CA LYS A 180 -22.33 -14.61 10.26
C LYS A 180 -23.59 -14.28 9.45
N ASP A 181 -24.18 -13.11 9.67
CA ASP A 181 -25.39 -12.66 8.99
C ASP A 181 -25.16 -12.38 7.48
N TYR A 182 -23.91 -12.36 7.04
CA TYR A 182 -23.49 -12.11 5.66
C TYR A 182 -22.86 -13.34 4.99
N ASP A 183 -22.95 -14.51 5.62
CA ASP A 183 -22.30 -15.75 5.17
C ASP A 183 -20.78 -15.60 4.97
N ILE A 184 -20.14 -14.73 5.75
CA ILE A 184 -18.69 -14.52 5.74
C ILE A 184 -18.08 -15.17 6.99
N ASP A 185 -17.31 -16.23 6.78
CA ASP A 185 -16.59 -16.93 7.84
C ASP A 185 -15.08 -16.64 7.81
N GLN A 186 -14.34 -17.23 8.76
CA GLN A 186 -12.90 -17.07 8.85
C GLN A 186 -12.16 -17.60 7.60
N THR A 187 -12.69 -18.64 6.95
CA THR A 187 -12.12 -19.22 5.73
C THR A 187 -12.21 -18.23 4.58
N TRP A 188 -13.39 -17.63 4.39
CA TRP A 188 -13.62 -16.59 3.39
C TRP A 188 -12.67 -15.41 3.61
N LEU A 189 -12.52 -14.95 4.86
CA LEU A 189 -11.62 -13.85 5.19
C LEU A 189 -10.17 -14.19 4.84
N ALA A 190 -9.72 -15.42 5.12
CA ALA A 190 -8.38 -15.90 4.80
C ALA A 190 -8.13 -15.95 3.28
N GLU A 191 -9.09 -16.44 2.49
CA GLU A 191 -8.98 -16.47 1.03
C GLU A 191 -8.99 -15.07 0.43
N LYS A 192 -9.90 -14.21 0.89
CA LYS A 192 -10.00 -12.82 0.43
C LYS A 192 -8.73 -12.04 0.76
N SER A 193 -8.18 -12.22 1.96
CA SER A 193 -6.87 -11.70 2.38
C SER A 193 -5.78 -12.02 1.36
N ASP A 194 -5.64 -13.29 0.94
CA ASP A 194 -4.61 -13.67 -0.03
C ASP A 194 -4.87 -13.09 -1.43
N GLN A 195 -6.14 -13.01 -1.83
CA GLN A 195 -6.51 -12.35 -3.08
C GLN A 195 -6.06 -10.89 -3.08
N ILE A 196 -6.35 -10.14 -2.02
CA ILE A 196 -6.01 -8.71 -1.91
C ILE A 196 -4.51 -8.50 -2.02
N LEU A 197 -3.72 -9.15 -1.15
CA LEU A 197 -2.28 -8.87 -1.09
C LEU A 197 -1.53 -9.46 -2.30
N TYR A 198 -1.74 -10.75 -2.57
CA TYR A 198 -0.90 -11.45 -3.54
C TYR A 198 -1.41 -11.33 -4.97
N THR A 199 -2.73 -11.27 -5.18
CA THR A 199 -3.31 -11.27 -6.54
C THR A 199 -3.64 -9.87 -7.00
N TYR A 200 -4.29 -9.06 -6.17
CA TYR A 200 -4.80 -7.75 -6.58
C TYR A 200 -3.75 -6.67 -6.48
N PHE A 201 -2.75 -6.84 -5.61
CA PHE A 201 -1.67 -5.87 -5.44
C PHE A 201 -0.33 -6.36 -5.99
N LEU A 202 0.25 -7.42 -5.42
CA LEU A 202 1.63 -7.81 -5.74
C LEU A 202 1.78 -8.44 -7.14
N ASP A 203 0.82 -9.25 -7.59
CA ASP A 203 0.90 -9.88 -8.92
C ASP A 203 0.90 -8.86 -10.07
N ILE A 204 0.19 -7.74 -9.90
CA ILE A 204 0.25 -6.61 -10.84
C ILE A 204 1.68 -6.05 -10.90
N TRP A 205 2.31 -5.84 -9.73
CA TRP A 205 3.69 -5.37 -9.67
C TRP A 205 4.66 -6.38 -10.29
N PHE A 206 4.52 -7.68 -10.03
CA PHE A 206 5.41 -8.71 -10.58
C PHE A 206 5.35 -8.78 -12.11
N LYS A 207 4.18 -8.55 -12.69
CA LYS A 207 4.01 -8.61 -14.15
C LYS A 207 4.56 -7.39 -14.88
N GLU A 208 4.47 -6.22 -14.25
CA GLU A 208 4.66 -4.95 -14.97
C GLU A 208 5.69 -4.01 -14.38
N GLY A 209 6.15 -4.25 -13.15
CA GLY A 209 7.06 -3.34 -12.48
C GLY A 209 8.28 -3.94 -11.82
N SER A 210 8.19 -5.14 -11.28
CA SER A 210 9.31 -5.74 -10.57
C SER A 210 10.43 -6.12 -11.53
N GLN A 211 11.66 -5.81 -11.13
CA GLN A 211 12.86 -6.23 -11.84
C GLN A 211 13.58 -7.41 -11.14
N ARG A 212 13.22 -7.73 -9.89
CA ARG A 212 13.89 -8.76 -9.06
C ARG A 212 12.94 -9.72 -8.36
N TYR A 213 11.79 -9.23 -7.93
CA TYR A 213 10.85 -10.00 -7.12
C TYR A 213 9.76 -10.61 -7.99
N SER A 214 9.20 -11.70 -7.49
CA SER A 214 8.17 -12.48 -8.17
C SER A 214 7.37 -13.25 -7.12
N LYS A 215 6.38 -13.99 -7.57
CA LYS A 215 5.61 -14.88 -6.68
C LYS A 215 6.51 -15.92 -6.00
N GLU A 216 7.55 -16.38 -6.68
CA GLU A 216 8.50 -17.37 -6.19
C GLU A 216 9.66 -16.74 -5.39
N ASN A 217 9.87 -15.42 -5.52
CA ASN A 217 10.91 -14.68 -4.82
C ASN A 217 10.35 -13.40 -4.19
N MET A 218 9.93 -13.51 -2.92
CA MET A 218 9.40 -12.39 -2.14
C MET A 218 10.48 -11.59 -1.39
N GLY A 219 11.74 -12.02 -1.47
CA GLY A 219 12.81 -11.46 -0.64
C GLY A 219 12.51 -11.61 0.85
N ASP A 220 12.78 -10.57 1.62
CA ASP A 220 12.59 -10.54 3.08
C ASP A 220 11.19 -10.04 3.49
N LEU A 221 10.18 -10.19 2.63
CA LEU A 221 8.81 -9.78 2.95
C LEU A 221 8.30 -10.51 4.19
N LYS A 222 7.90 -9.74 5.20
CA LYS A 222 7.27 -10.26 6.42
C LYS A 222 5.87 -9.69 6.54
N VAL A 223 4.88 -10.57 6.75
CA VAL A 223 3.49 -10.19 6.96
C VAL A 223 3.06 -10.68 8.33
N LYS A 224 2.50 -9.78 9.14
CA LYS A 224 1.84 -10.11 10.41
C LYS A 224 0.34 -10.05 10.18
N TYR A 225 -0.30 -11.21 10.13
CA TYR A 225 -1.73 -11.32 9.93
C TYR A 225 -2.50 -10.95 11.20
N SER A 226 -3.75 -10.51 11.02
CA SER A 226 -4.68 -10.32 12.13
C SER A 226 -5.12 -11.68 12.67
N ASP A 227 -5.30 -11.80 13.99
CA ASP A 227 -5.85 -12.99 14.65
C ASP A 227 -7.20 -13.42 14.06
N THR A 228 -7.96 -12.45 13.53
CA THR A 228 -9.23 -12.66 12.83
C THR A 228 -9.06 -13.52 11.58
N ILE A 229 -7.94 -13.39 10.87
CA ILE A 229 -7.64 -14.21 9.68
C ILE A 229 -7.18 -15.61 10.07
N GLY A 230 -6.52 -15.78 11.22
CA GLY A 230 -6.07 -17.09 11.71
C GLY A 230 -4.91 -17.71 10.91
N LYS A 231 -4.05 -16.87 10.35
CA LYS A 231 -2.78 -17.29 9.73
C LYS A 231 -1.63 -16.94 10.66
N GLU A 232 -0.62 -17.81 10.70
CA GLU A 232 0.67 -17.56 11.35
C GLU A 232 1.60 -16.75 10.45
#